data_AF-A0A4Q4YQI5-F1
#
_entry.id   AF-A0A4Q4YQI5-F1
#
_cell.length_a   1.000
_cell.length_b   1.000
_cell.length_c   1.000
_cell.angle_alpha   90.00
_cell.angle_beta   90.00
_cell.angle_gamma   90.00
#
_symmetry.space_group_name_H-M   'P 1'
#
loop_
_entity.id
_entity.type
_entity.pdbx_description
1 polymer ?
#
loop_
_entity_poly.entity_id
_entity_poly.type
_entity_poly.pdbx_seq_one_letter_code
_entity_poly.pdbx_strand_id
1 'polypeptide(L)'
;MAKVVLSQDTDLSTSRSALTDFLQSRNISAARIRADADARRNAAAAAAAASAGANGTAATTVSSTNVTEDVDEEAEAGPSTSATASRTQAQKRKNQQAAIEKIKKTKANKKRKLSGHSSDSDDAALALFNQRAAPPPGQTENCEICEKRFTVTPYSQTGPNGGLVCPKCAKDLKKDDQTPKKTKKKTGAVPGGGRRKVQSKILDGVYQTGAKSLLTLCIEVLAKNIELADDLGDLPPALIDRIARLLSKQRLMNPQCLDLFLRPDVEEVMIYDGARLATDDYIRIFATASKLKKLKVRNAIQFKDEVMEYLLGRHIALESLSLHGANLVTQARWKDFLAAKGKHLRTLQIYYTDRHFDDDIVASLKDYCPSLNRLKIYHNQQVSDEGVKHIANLKGLEHLGLHLVKSTSTEPYVRVIKDIGEHLRTLSIRNVDDADDRLLDAIHDNCTSLTKLRIQNSEVMTDSGFTRLFKDWKNKPLTFIDLEKCRHMDSAKPRENPHLVGLCSDGFKALMNHSGQKLRHLNVHSCRHISSEAFEEVFSLDKEYPELVKLEISFCEQVTDFIVGCIFRTCPKLRELNVFGCMKVKGVVVPKGRILVGVPNAFGMVIEGPED
;
A
#
# COMPACT_ATOMS: atom_id res chain seq x y z
N MET A 1 -54.68 26.13 -20.42
CA MET A 1 -55.02 26.76 -19.12
C MET A 1 -54.45 25.89 -17.99
N ALA A 2 -53.99 26.50 -16.88
CA ALA A 2 -53.65 25.96 -15.53
C ALA A 2 -52.99 24.53 -15.44
N LYS A 3 -51.75 24.27 -14.96
CA LYS A 3 -50.86 24.82 -13.88
C LYS A 3 -51.15 24.25 -12.47
N VAL A 4 -50.08 23.96 -11.69
CA VAL A 4 -49.99 23.70 -10.21
C VAL A 4 -50.26 22.23 -9.75
N VAL A 5 -49.52 21.55 -8.84
CA VAL A 5 -48.19 21.69 -8.16
C VAL A 5 -47.73 20.30 -7.61
N LEU A 6 -46.43 20.15 -7.28
CA LEU A 6 -45.81 18.99 -6.60
C LEU A 6 -45.79 19.10 -5.05
N SER A 7 -45.90 17.97 -4.35
CA SER A 7 -45.44 17.74 -2.97
C SER A 7 -45.32 16.22 -2.72
N GLN A 8 -44.65 15.71 -1.69
CA GLN A 8 -43.29 15.90 -1.17
C GLN A 8 -43.06 14.74 -0.16
N ASP A 9 -41.80 14.34 0.03
CA ASP A 9 -41.21 13.71 1.22
C ASP A 9 -41.69 12.34 1.75
N THR A 10 -40.85 11.31 1.52
CA THR A 10 -40.58 10.23 2.50
C THR A 10 -39.09 10.22 2.85
N ASP A 11 -38.78 10.51 4.13
CA ASP A 11 -37.43 10.82 4.60
C ASP A 11 -36.70 9.57 5.15
N LEU A 12 -35.75 9.05 4.36
CA LEU A 12 -34.90 7.91 4.75
C LEU A 12 -33.70 8.41 5.59
N SER A 13 -33.85 8.34 6.92
CA SER A 13 -32.83 8.79 7.87
C SER A 13 -31.54 7.97 7.75
N THR A 14 -30.51 8.54 7.13
CA THR A 14 -29.19 7.91 7.04
C THR A 14 -28.36 8.19 8.30
N SER A 15 -27.71 7.15 8.82
CA SER A 15 -26.80 7.24 9.96
C SER A 15 -25.59 8.10 9.64
N ARG A 16 -25.37 9.17 10.41
CA ARG A 16 -24.16 10.01 10.28
C ARG A 16 -22.89 9.22 10.64
N SER A 17 -21.86 9.37 9.81
CA SER A 17 -20.57 8.69 10.05
C SER A 17 -19.73 9.43 11.09
N ALA A 18 -18.87 8.71 11.81
CA ALA A 18 -17.93 9.31 12.77
C ALA A 18 -16.94 10.32 12.11
N LEU A 19 -16.70 10.20 10.80
CA LEU A 19 -15.92 11.16 10.02
C LEU A 19 -16.65 12.51 9.89
N THR A 20 -17.98 12.48 9.73
CA THR A 20 -18.82 13.67 9.62
C THR A 20 -18.77 14.50 10.91
N ASP A 21 -18.90 13.83 12.07
CA ASP A 21 -18.80 14.49 13.37
C ASP A 21 -17.38 15.00 13.67
N PHE A 22 -16.34 14.26 13.27
CA PHE A 22 -14.95 14.70 13.42
C PHE A 22 -14.66 15.99 12.63
N LEU A 23 -15.06 16.04 11.35
CA LEU A 23 -14.88 17.23 10.51
C LEU A 23 -15.67 18.43 11.06
N GLN A 24 -16.90 18.20 11.51
CA GLN A 24 -17.73 19.25 12.12
C GLN A 24 -17.13 19.75 13.45
N SER A 25 -16.52 18.89 14.26
CA SER A 25 -15.80 19.29 15.49
C SER A 25 -14.56 20.16 15.23
N ARG A 26 -14.02 20.11 14.01
CA ARG A 26 -12.89 20.93 13.52
C ARG A 26 -13.33 22.16 12.72
N ASN A 27 -14.63 22.49 12.69
CA ASN A 27 -15.23 23.54 11.84
C ASN A 27 -15.01 23.34 10.32
N ILE A 28 -14.69 22.13 9.87
CA ILE A 28 -14.46 21.80 8.46
C ILE A 28 -15.80 21.38 7.84
N SER A 29 -16.34 22.22 6.96
CA SER A 29 -17.59 21.96 6.23
C SER A 29 -17.31 21.70 4.75
N ALA A 30 -17.77 20.55 4.24
CA ALA A 30 -17.67 20.20 2.82
C ALA A 30 -18.49 21.12 1.90
N ALA A 31 -19.48 21.83 2.43
CA ALA A 31 -20.18 22.90 1.70
C ALA A 31 -19.34 24.18 1.63
N ARG A 32 -18.62 24.52 2.71
CA ARG A 32 -17.72 25.68 2.75
C ARG A 32 -16.51 25.48 1.84
N ILE A 33 -15.91 24.27 1.82
CA ILE A 33 -14.80 23.92 0.91
C ILE A 33 -15.21 24.08 -0.57
N ARG A 34 -16.42 23.64 -0.93
CA ARG A 34 -16.95 23.84 -2.30
C ARG A 34 -17.14 25.32 -2.62
N ALA A 35 -17.82 26.07 -1.76
CA ALA A 35 -18.01 27.51 -1.94
C ALA A 35 -16.67 28.27 -2.09
N ASP A 36 -15.64 27.90 -1.32
CA ASP A 36 -14.29 28.46 -1.43
C ASP A 36 -13.61 28.13 -2.77
N ALA A 37 -13.77 26.88 -3.25
CA ALA A 37 -13.20 26.43 -4.53
C ALA A 37 -13.91 27.07 -5.74
N ASP A 38 -15.21 27.26 -5.65
CA ASP A 38 -16.02 27.89 -6.71
C ASP A 38 -15.78 29.41 -6.73
N ALA A 39 -15.64 30.05 -5.57
CA ALA A 39 -15.23 31.46 -5.47
C ALA A 39 -13.84 31.71 -6.08
N ARG A 40 -12.87 30.81 -5.86
CA ARG A 40 -11.53 30.90 -6.48
C ARG A 40 -11.59 30.72 -8.01
N ARG A 41 -12.42 29.79 -8.51
CA ARG A 41 -12.64 29.62 -9.96
C ARG A 41 -13.25 30.87 -10.59
N ASN A 42 -14.26 31.46 -9.96
CA ASN A 42 -14.90 32.68 -10.45
C ASN A 42 -13.95 33.88 -10.41
N ALA A 43 -13.13 34.01 -9.36
CA ALA A 43 -12.11 35.06 -9.29
C ALA A 43 -11.03 34.90 -10.38
N ALA A 44 -10.59 33.67 -10.67
CA ALA A 44 -9.65 33.40 -11.76
C ALA A 44 -10.25 33.70 -13.15
N ALA A 45 -11.52 33.36 -13.37
CA ALA A 45 -12.24 33.69 -14.61
C ALA A 45 -12.40 35.21 -14.80
N ALA A 46 -12.74 35.94 -13.73
CA ALA A 46 -12.84 37.40 -13.76
C ALA A 46 -11.47 38.08 -14.02
N ALA A 47 -10.39 37.57 -13.44
CA ALA A 47 -9.03 38.06 -13.71
C ALA A 47 -8.59 37.80 -15.16
N ALA A 48 -8.91 36.63 -15.72
CA ALA A 48 -8.66 36.31 -17.11
C ALA A 48 -9.44 37.26 -18.06
N ALA A 49 -10.73 37.49 -17.79
CA ALA A 49 -11.55 38.44 -18.55
C ALA A 49 -11.00 39.88 -18.49
N ALA A 50 -10.55 40.33 -17.32
CA ALA A 50 -9.93 41.65 -17.17
C ALA A 50 -8.61 41.77 -17.96
N SER A 51 -7.81 40.69 -18.04
CA SER A 51 -6.57 40.69 -18.83
C SER A 51 -6.79 40.67 -20.36
N ALA A 52 -7.95 40.20 -20.83
CA ALA A 52 -8.29 40.19 -22.25
C ALA A 52 -8.75 41.56 -22.80
N GLY A 53 -9.18 42.48 -21.93
CA GLY A 53 -9.70 43.80 -22.34
C GLY A 53 -8.64 44.89 -22.56
N ALA A 54 -7.34 44.59 -22.41
CA ALA A 54 -6.29 45.60 -22.32
C ALA A 54 -5.33 45.71 -23.53
N ASN A 55 -5.44 44.83 -24.54
CA ASN A 55 -4.60 44.88 -25.75
C ASN A 55 -5.45 44.91 -27.01
N GLY A 56 -5.62 46.09 -27.59
CA GLY A 56 -6.32 46.28 -28.87
C GLY A 56 -5.75 47.44 -29.67
N THR A 57 -4.85 47.16 -30.61
CA THR A 57 -4.51 48.06 -31.72
C THR A 57 -4.19 47.28 -33.00
N ALA A 58 -4.79 47.77 -34.10
CA ALA A 58 -4.43 47.56 -35.50
C ALA A 58 -4.63 46.17 -36.18
N ALA A 59 -5.67 46.15 -37.03
CA ALA A 59 -5.58 45.92 -38.49
C ALA A 59 -6.12 44.61 -39.14
N THR A 60 -7.42 44.67 -39.47
CA THR A 60 -7.98 44.53 -40.85
C THR A 60 -8.20 43.15 -41.52
N THR A 61 -9.46 42.94 -41.98
CA THR A 61 -9.93 42.09 -43.12
C THR A 61 -9.85 40.54 -43.02
N VAL A 62 -10.81 39.72 -43.51
CA VAL A 62 -12.06 39.90 -44.31
C VAL A 62 -13.12 38.85 -43.87
N SER A 63 -14.44 39.15 -44.01
CA SER A 63 -15.54 38.18 -44.34
C SER A 63 -15.93 37.05 -43.37
N SER A 64 -17.21 36.66 -43.17
CA SER A 64 -18.53 37.20 -43.60
C SER A 64 -19.64 36.71 -42.63
N THR A 65 -20.77 37.44 -42.54
CA THR A 65 -22.19 36.99 -42.44
C THR A 65 -22.52 35.59 -41.87
N ASN A 66 -23.52 35.31 -41.02
CA ASN A 66 -24.81 35.96 -40.66
C ASN A 66 -25.51 35.04 -39.59
N VAL A 67 -26.66 35.28 -38.92
CA VAL A 67 -27.71 36.34 -38.91
C VAL A 67 -28.50 36.27 -37.57
N THR A 68 -28.99 37.41 -37.06
CA THR A 68 -30.11 37.67 -36.08
C THR A 68 -30.18 36.91 -34.72
N GLU A 69 -30.82 37.42 -33.65
CA GLU A 69 -31.67 38.62 -33.46
C GLU A 69 -31.58 39.14 -32.01
N ASP A 70 -31.66 40.46 -31.81
CA ASP A 70 -32.03 41.11 -30.54
C ASP A 70 -33.53 40.83 -30.23
N VAL A 71 -34.20 41.19 -29.12
CA VAL A 71 -34.14 42.28 -28.12
C VAL A 71 -34.82 41.72 -26.83
N ASP A 72 -34.93 42.33 -25.64
CA ASP A 72 -35.01 43.75 -25.28
C ASP A 72 -34.64 44.01 -23.80
N GLU A 73 -34.52 45.28 -23.44
CA GLU A 73 -34.09 45.81 -22.13
C GLU A 73 -35.17 45.76 -21.04
N GLU A 74 -34.76 45.89 -19.76
CA GLU A 74 -35.18 47.01 -18.91
C GLU A 74 -34.32 47.08 -17.62
N ALA A 75 -34.02 48.30 -17.17
CA ALA A 75 -33.20 48.59 -16.00
C ALA A 75 -33.97 49.43 -14.98
N GLU A 76 -33.61 49.36 -13.69
CA GLU A 76 -33.41 50.54 -12.81
C GLU A 76 -33.05 50.19 -11.34
N ALA A 77 -32.21 51.06 -10.75
CA ALA A 77 -32.02 51.43 -9.34
C ALA A 77 -32.17 50.45 -8.14
N GLY A 78 -31.10 50.40 -7.31
CA GLY A 78 -31.20 50.33 -5.84
C GLY A 78 -31.26 51.75 -5.22
N PRO A 79 -31.15 51.98 -3.88
CA PRO A 79 -30.52 51.11 -2.86
C PRO A 79 -31.23 51.07 -1.48
N SER A 80 -30.67 50.32 -0.51
CA SER A 80 -30.29 50.80 0.85
C SER A 80 -30.11 49.68 1.90
N THR A 81 -29.28 49.94 2.91
CA THR A 81 -28.72 48.95 3.84
C THR A 81 -29.14 49.18 5.30
N SER A 82 -30.13 48.43 5.80
CA SER A 82 -30.46 48.41 7.24
C SER A 82 -31.18 47.15 7.77
N ALA A 83 -31.82 46.36 6.91
CA ALA A 83 -32.71 45.26 7.35
C ALA A 83 -32.02 43.96 7.83
N THR A 84 -30.72 43.77 7.54
CA THR A 84 -30.06 42.45 7.68
C THR A 84 -29.59 42.10 9.11
N ALA A 85 -29.50 43.09 10.02
CA ALA A 85 -28.97 42.90 11.37
C ALA A 85 -29.99 42.30 12.38
N SER A 86 -31.31 42.47 12.15
CA SER A 86 -32.34 42.03 13.10
C SER A 86 -32.65 40.52 13.03
N ARG A 87 -32.60 39.93 11.82
CA ARG A 87 -32.92 38.50 11.61
C ARG A 87 -31.91 37.54 12.28
N THR A 88 -30.64 37.93 12.41
CA THR A 88 -29.57 37.10 13.00
C THR A 88 -29.67 36.96 14.52
N GLN A 89 -30.20 37.94 15.26
CA GLN A 89 -30.42 37.81 16.70
C GLN A 89 -31.63 36.92 17.04
N ALA A 90 -32.73 37.04 16.30
CA ALA A 90 -33.94 36.23 16.51
C ALA A 90 -33.65 34.72 16.38
N GLN A 91 -32.89 34.33 15.37
CA GLN A 91 -32.52 32.92 15.14
C GLN A 91 -31.60 32.37 16.25
N LYS A 92 -30.71 33.20 16.81
CA LYS A 92 -29.80 32.80 17.89
C LYS A 92 -30.55 32.51 19.19
N ARG A 93 -31.57 33.31 19.55
CA ARG A 93 -32.44 33.07 20.71
C ARG A 93 -33.28 31.80 20.55
N LYS A 94 -33.87 31.56 19.36
CA LYS A 94 -34.69 30.36 19.07
C LYS A 94 -33.89 29.06 19.23
N ASN A 95 -32.63 29.04 18.78
CA ASN A 95 -31.75 27.88 18.95
C ASN A 95 -31.34 27.62 20.42
N GLN A 96 -31.18 28.68 21.21
CA GLN A 96 -30.80 28.57 22.62
C GLN A 96 -31.96 28.03 23.49
N GLN A 97 -33.20 28.45 23.21
CA GLN A 97 -34.41 27.93 23.86
C GLN A 97 -34.58 26.42 23.61
N ALA A 98 -34.42 25.97 22.36
CA ALA A 98 -34.52 24.57 21.97
C ALA A 98 -33.46 23.66 22.63
N ALA A 99 -32.26 24.19 22.92
CA ALA A 99 -31.22 23.47 23.65
C ALA A 99 -31.59 23.26 25.13
N ILE A 100 -32.18 24.28 25.78
CA ILE A 100 -32.62 24.22 27.18
C ILE A 100 -33.76 23.20 27.35
N GLU A 101 -34.71 23.14 26.41
CA GLU A 101 -35.78 22.14 26.43
C GLU A 101 -35.27 20.71 26.24
N LYS A 102 -34.27 20.49 25.37
CA LYS A 102 -33.61 19.18 25.25
C LYS A 102 -32.98 18.75 26.58
N ILE A 103 -32.27 19.64 27.27
CA ILE A 103 -31.67 19.35 28.59
C ILE A 103 -32.73 19.00 29.64
N LYS A 104 -33.85 19.74 29.68
CA LYS A 104 -34.99 19.43 30.59
C LYS A 104 -35.58 18.05 30.29
N LYS A 105 -35.81 17.71 29.02
CA LYS A 105 -36.30 16.38 28.59
C LYS A 105 -35.32 15.26 28.94
N THR A 106 -34.01 15.48 28.82
CA THR A 106 -32.98 14.50 29.23
C THR A 106 -32.95 14.25 30.74
N LYS A 107 -33.11 15.30 31.58
CA LYS A 107 -33.21 15.14 33.04
C LYS A 107 -34.49 14.40 33.46
N ALA A 108 -35.63 14.67 32.80
CA ALA A 108 -36.88 13.94 33.04
C ALA A 108 -36.76 12.45 32.68
N ASN A 109 -36.13 12.11 31.55
CA ASN A 109 -35.91 10.71 31.15
C ASN A 109 -34.97 9.96 32.12
N LYS A 110 -34.00 10.65 32.74
CA LYS A 110 -33.12 10.04 33.75
C LYS A 110 -33.87 9.75 35.06
N LYS A 111 -34.87 10.56 35.42
CA LYS A 111 -35.75 10.33 36.58
C LYS A 111 -36.74 9.18 36.37
N ARG A 112 -37.16 8.92 35.12
CA ARG A 112 -38.03 7.78 34.74
C ARG A 112 -37.33 6.40 34.68
N LYS A 113 -35.99 6.35 34.74
CA LYS A 113 -35.21 5.10 34.64
C LYS A 113 -34.86 4.44 35.99
N LEU A 114 -35.43 4.94 37.10
CA LEU A 114 -35.13 4.52 38.47
C LEU A 114 -36.37 4.10 39.28
N SER A 115 -37.56 4.06 38.67
CA SER A 115 -38.77 3.51 39.32
C SER A 115 -38.86 2.00 39.10
N GLY A 116 -38.23 1.23 39.98
CA GLY A 116 -38.28 -0.23 40.01
C GLY A 116 -37.96 -0.75 41.41
N HIS A 117 -38.99 -1.30 42.08
CA HIS A 117 -39.05 -1.73 43.48
C HIS A 117 -39.06 -0.66 44.58
N SER A 118 -39.82 -1.03 45.62
CA SER A 118 -40.33 -0.24 46.74
C SER A 118 -39.65 -0.64 48.04
N SER A 119 -39.20 0.35 48.83
CA SER A 119 -39.54 0.50 50.27
C SER A 119 -38.79 1.69 50.87
N ASP A 120 -39.49 2.47 51.69
CA ASP A 120 -39.05 3.62 52.53
C ASP A 120 -38.29 4.79 51.87
N SER A 121 -38.88 5.98 52.01
CA SER A 121 -38.52 7.19 51.25
C SER A 121 -37.59 8.17 51.98
N ASP A 122 -37.43 8.04 53.30
CA ASP A 122 -36.96 9.19 54.10
C ASP A 122 -35.48 9.13 54.50
N ASP A 123 -34.85 7.95 54.50
CA ASP A 123 -33.43 7.80 54.85
C ASP A 123 -32.49 8.22 53.69
N ALA A 124 -32.90 7.97 52.44
CA ALA A 124 -32.12 8.34 51.25
C ALA A 124 -32.02 9.86 51.02
N ALA A 125 -33.01 10.63 51.49
CA ALA A 125 -32.98 12.08 51.43
C ALA A 125 -31.98 12.68 52.44
N LEU A 126 -31.92 12.11 53.66
CA LEU A 126 -31.01 12.54 54.71
C LEU A 126 -29.55 12.25 54.35
N ALA A 127 -29.27 11.09 53.73
CA ALA A 127 -27.95 10.72 53.23
C ALA A 127 -27.44 11.67 52.11
N LEU A 128 -28.33 12.20 51.27
CA LEU A 128 -27.99 13.17 50.23
C LEU A 128 -27.84 14.60 50.76
N PHE A 129 -28.49 14.94 51.88
CA PHE A 129 -28.35 16.24 52.53
C PHE A 129 -27.05 16.35 53.36
N ASN A 130 -26.59 15.24 53.94
CA ASN A 130 -25.38 15.18 54.77
C ASN A 130 -24.06 15.00 54.00
N GLN A 131 -24.08 14.87 52.66
CA GLN A 131 -22.84 14.99 51.87
C GLN A 131 -22.39 16.45 51.80
N ARG A 132 -21.52 16.84 52.76
CA ARG A 132 -20.73 18.08 52.71
C ARG A 132 -20.10 18.24 51.33
N ALA A 133 -20.58 19.23 50.56
CA ALA A 133 -19.96 19.58 49.29
C ALA A 133 -18.51 20.00 49.52
N ALA A 134 -17.57 19.38 48.81
CA ALA A 134 -16.15 19.68 48.96
C ALA A 134 -15.87 21.18 48.68
N PRO A 135 -15.00 21.84 49.46
CA PRO A 135 -14.70 23.27 49.29
C PRO A 135 -14.26 23.59 47.85
N PRO A 136 -14.73 24.69 47.26
CA PRO A 136 -14.29 25.10 45.93
C PRO A 136 -12.78 25.40 45.92
N PRO A 137 -12.06 25.11 44.82
CA PRO A 137 -10.63 25.34 44.73
C PRO A 137 -10.23 26.79 45.04
N GLY A 138 -9.20 26.94 45.89
CA GLY A 138 -8.71 28.23 46.40
C GLY A 138 -8.95 28.45 47.90
N GLN A 139 -9.87 27.71 48.52
CA GLN A 139 -10.09 27.75 49.97
C GLN A 139 -9.06 26.92 50.74
N THR A 140 -8.90 27.15 52.04
CA THR A 140 -8.00 26.37 52.91
C THR A 140 -8.79 25.36 53.74
N GLU A 141 -8.35 24.10 53.74
CA GLU A 141 -8.97 22.99 54.48
C GLU A 141 -7.89 22.28 55.32
N ASN A 142 -8.28 21.55 56.38
CA ASN A 142 -7.34 20.74 57.15
C ASN A 142 -7.18 19.35 56.53
N CYS A 143 -5.95 18.84 56.49
CA CYS A 143 -5.64 17.52 55.96
C CYS A 143 -6.23 16.39 56.83
N GLU A 144 -7.03 15.47 56.28
CA GLU A 144 -7.60 14.33 57.02
C GLU A 144 -6.55 13.54 57.83
N ILE A 145 -5.35 13.33 57.26
CA ILE A 145 -4.32 12.43 57.83
C ILE A 145 -3.36 13.12 58.82
N CYS A 146 -3.08 14.41 58.67
CA CYS A 146 -2.08 15.11 59.51
C CYS A 146 -2.57 16.44 60.08
N GLU A 147 -3.85 16.75 59.89
CA GLU A 147 -4.61 17.92 60.37
C GLU A 147 -4.06 19.30 59.95
N LYS A 148 -2.90 19.36 59.28
CA LYS A 148 -2.30 20.59 58.79
C LYS A 148 -3.17 21.24 57.73
N ARG A 149 -3.46 22.52 57.95
CA ARG A 149 -4.18 23.40 57.03
C ARG A 149 -3.40 23.57 55.72
N PHE A 150 -4.08 23.37 54.59
CA PHE A 150 -3.52 23.49 53.25
C PHE A 150 -4.54 24.08 52.27
N THR A 151 -4.08 24.67 51.17
CA THR A 151 -4.98 25.22 50.15
C THR A 151 -5.52 24.10 49.25
N VAL A 152 -6.83 23.99 49.17
CA VAL A 152 -7.55 23.08 48.28
C VAL A 152 -7.34 23.51 46.84
N THR A 153 -6.65 22.67 46.07
CA THR A 153 -6.53 22.79 44.61
C THR A 153 -7.47 21.81 43.91
N PRO A 154 -7.72 21.93 42.59
CA PRO A 154 -8.51 20.95 41.82
C PRO A 154 -7.92 19.52 41.79
N TYR A 155 -6.69 19.35 42.28
CA TYR A 155 -5.95 18.09 42.32
C TYR A 155 -5.80 17.53 43.76
N SER A 156 -6.47 18.15 44.73
CA SER A 156 -6.52 17.65 46.11
C SER A 156 -7.24 16.31 46.11
N GLN A 157 -6.62 15.32 46.75
CA GLN A 157 -7.17 13.97 46.82
C GLN A 157 -7.96 13.79 48.11
N THR A 158 -8.83 12.79 48.12
CA THR A 158 -9.62 12.40 49.28
C THR A 158 -8.90 11.30 50.06
N GLY A 159 -8.92 11.36 51.39
CA GLY A 159 -8.40 10.32 52.27
C GLY A 159 -9.42 9.18 52.49
N PRO A 160 -9.04 8.16 53.29
CA PRO A 160 -9.86 6.95 53.49
C PRO A 160 -11.27 7.22 54.03
N ASN A 161 -11.46 8.27 54.83
CA ASN A 161 -12.75 8.60 55.46
C ASN A 161 -13.52 9.72 54.73
N GLY A 162 -13.07 10.13 53.54
CA GLY A 162 -13.78 11.10 52.71
C GLY A 162 -13.40 12.57 52.93
N GLY A 163 -12.42 12.87 53.79
CA GLY A 163 -11.85 14.21 53.96
C GLY A 163 -10.76 14.53 52.92
N LEU A 164 -10.40 15.80 52.75
CA LEU A 164 -9.33 16.17 51.81
C LEU A 164 -7.94 15.99 52.43
N VAL A 165 -6.98 15.48 51.66
CA VAL A 165 -5.59 15.26 52.10
C VAL A 165 -4.60 16.19 51.38
N CYS A 166 -3.61 16.67 52.12
CA CYS A 166 -2.59 17.58 51.60
C CYS A 166 -1.63 16.86 50.63
N PRO A 167 -0.89 17.60 49.77
CA PRO A 167 -0.04 17.00 48.73
C PRO A 167 1.08 16.06 49.22
N LYS A 168 1.50 16.16 50.50
CA LYS A 168 2.46 15.23 51.11
C LYS A 168 1.78 13.90 51.45
N CYS A 169 0.76 13.91 52.30
CA CYS A 169 0.00 12.71 52.64
C CYS A 169 -0.59 12.00 51.40
N ALA A 170 -1.01 12.75 50.37
CA ALA A 170 -1.47 12.20 49.10
C ALA A 170 -0.37 11.54 48.23
N LYS A 171 0.92 11.80 48.49
CA LYS A 171 2.06 11.07 47.91
C LYS A 171 2.43 9.85 48.74
N ASP A 172 2.35 9.95 50.06
CA ASP A 172 2.73 8.87 50.95
C ASP A 172 1.69 7.72 50.92
N LEU A 173 0.38 8.06 50.87
CA LEU A 173 -0.71 7.11 50.52
C LEU A 173 -0.46 6.30 49.23
N LYS A 174 0.28 6.85 48.26
CA LYS A 174 0.61 6.18 46.99
C LYS A 174 1.84 5.29 47.06
N LYS A 175 2.62 5.35 48.15
CA LYS A 175 3.77 4.47 48.38
C LYS A 175 3.36 3.19 49.10
N ASP A 176 2.43 3.28 50.03
CA ASP A 176 1.98 2.15 50.85
C ASP A 176 1.01 1.21 50.11
N ASP A 177 0.31 1.67 49.06
CA ASP A 177 -0.55 0.85 48.19
C ASP A 177 0.25 0.03 47.14
N GLN A 178 1.42 -0.48 47.52
CA GLN A 178 2.27 -1.36 46.69
C GLN A 178 2.02 -2.84 46.98
N THR A 179 0.77 -3.27 46.84
CA THR A 179 0.49 -4.68 46.51
C THR A 179 0.65 -4.91 45.00
N PRO A 180 1.15 -6.08 44.56
CA PRO A 180 1.42 -6.32 43.14
C PRO A 180 0.11 -6.33 42.34
N LYS A 181 -0.09 -5.29 41.53
CA LYS A 181 -1.27 -5.15 40.66
C LYS A 181 -1.30 -6.28 39.64
N LYS A 182 -2.07 -7.33 39.94
CA LYS A 182 -2.60 -8.27 38.95
C LYS A 182 -3.08 -7.46 37.74
N THR A 183 -2.53 -7.74 36.57
CA THR A 183 -2.87 -7.04 35.34
C THR A 183 -4.39 -7.11 35.14
N LYS A 184 -5.06 -5.96 35.17
CA LYS A 184 -6.49 -5.89 34.83
C LYS A 184 -6.66 -6.55 33.46
N LYS A 185 -7.44 -7.63 33.40
CA LYS A 185 -7.89 -8.23 32.12
C LYS A 185 -8.38 -7.08 31.25
N LYS A 186 -7.75 -6.88 30.09
CA LYS A 186 -8.23 -5.90 29.10
C LYS A 186 -9.67 -6.28 28.76
N THR A 187 -10.62 -5.48 29.21
CA THR A 187 -12.02 -5.57 28.80
C THR A 187 -12.07 -5.47 27.29
N GLY A 188 -12.51 -6.54 26.63
CA GLY A 188 -12.80 -6.60 25.19
C GLY A 188 -11.78 -5.92 24.28
N ALA A 189 -10.75 -6.63 23.84
CA ALA A 189 -10.08 -6.23 22.60
C ALA A 189 -11.14 -6.17 21.49
N VAL A 190 -11.33 -5.00 20.87
CA VAL A 190 -12.29 -4.82 19.78
C VAL A 190 -11.98 -5.87 18.69
N PRO A 191 -12.96 -6.70 18.26
CA PRO A 191 -12.71 -7.88 17.42
C PRO A 191 -12.25 -7.58 15.98
N GLY A 192 -11.87 -6.34 15.66
CA GLY A 192 -11.29 -5.94 14.37
C GLY A 192 -9.77 -6.15 14.25
N GLY A 193 -9.03 -6.26 15.36
CA GLY A 193 -7.56 -6.34 15.31
C GLY A 193 -7.00 -7.62 14.67
N GLY A 194 -7.62 -8.76 14.98
CA GLY A 194 -7.31 -10.05 14.36
C GLY A 194 -7.69 -10.08 12.88
N ARG A 195 -8.94 -9.70 12.57
CA ARG A 195 -9.47 -9.59 11.20
C ARG A 195 -8.57 -8.75 10.29
N ARG A 196 -8.16 -7.55 10.70
CA ARG A 196 -7.24 -6.70 9.90
C ARG A 196 -5.88 -7.35 9.64
N LYS A 197 -5.30 -8.05 10.62
CA LYS A 197 -4.01 -8.75 10.44
C LYS A 197 -4.13 -9.98 9.54
N VAL A 198 -5.24 -10.71 9.60
CA VAL A 198 -5.54 -11.82 8.68
C VAL A 198 -5.74 -11.29 7.27
N GLN A 199 -6.56 -10.24 7.11
CA GLN A 199 -6.86 -9.60 5.83
C GLN A 199 -5.61 -8.98 5.17
N SER A 200 -4.71 -8.35 5.95
CA SER A 200 -3.38 -7.93 5.45
C SER A 200 -2.54 -9.13 5.00
N LYS A 201 -2.46 -10.21 5.79
CA LYS A 201 -1.71 -11.41 5.37
C LYS A 201 -2.25 -12.03 4.07
N ILE A 202 -3.56 -11.95 3.82
CA ILE A 202 -4.17 -12.43 2.57
C ILE A 202 -3.85 -11.50 1.40
N LEU A 203 -4.02 -10.19 1.57
CA LEU A 203 -3.63 -9.20 0.55
C LEU A 203 -2.13 -9.25 0.21
N ASP A 204 -1.27 -9.53 1.20
CA ASP A 204 0.17 -9.73 1.03
C ASP A 204 0.53 -11.09 0.36
N GLY A 205 -0.44 -11.98 0.10
CA GLY A 205 -0.20 -13.33 -0.42
C GLY A 205 0.55 -14.26 0.54
N VAL A 206 0.54 -13.96 1.84
CA VAL A 206 1.22 -14.73 2.92
C VAL A 206 0.21 -15.44 3.83
N TYR A 207 -0.99 -15.67 3.32
CA TYR A 207 -2.00 -16.48 3.98
C TYR A 207 -1.85 -17.94 3.57
N GLN A 208 -2.14 -18.83 4.51
CA GLN A 208 -1.97 -20.27 4.34
C GLN A 208 -3.20 -20.94 4.95
N THR A 209 -3.94 -21.68 4.11
CA THR A 209 -5.13 -22.43 4.48
C THR A 209 -4.77 -23.58 5.43
N GLY A 210 -5.65 -23.86 6.39
CA GLY A 210 -5.49 -24.91 7.40
C GLY A 210 -4.57 -24.56 8.58
N ALA A 211 -4.27 -25.57 9.41
CA ALA A 211 -3.42 -25.40 10.59
C ALA A 211 -1.96 -25.10 10.20
N LYS A 212 -1.30 -24.20 10.95
CA LYS A 212 0.14 -23.97 10.80
C LYS A 212 0.91 -25.23 11.15
N SER A 213 1.92 -25.58 10.35
CA SER A 213 2.82 -26.68 10.71
C SER A 213 3.56 -26.40 12.02
N LEU A 214 3.89 -27.46 12.77
CA LEU A 214 4.61 -27.37 14.04
C LEU A 214 5.89 -26.53 13.90
N LEU A 215 6.67 -26.74 12.83
CA LEU A 215 7.84 -25.92 12.50
C LEU A 215 7.53 -24.41 12.44
N THR A 216 6.40 -24.03 11.86
CA THR A 216 5.97 -22.62 11.78
C THR A 216 5.64 -22.06 13.17
N LEU A 217 5.02 -22.88 14.03
CA LEU A 217 4.74 -22.50 15.42
C LEU A 217 6.02 -22.38 16.23
N CYS A 218 6.98 -23.30 16.09
CA CYS A 218 8.29 -23.23 16.74
C CYS A 218 9.04 -21.96 16.36
N ILE A 219 9.09 -21.58 15.07
CA ILE A 219 9.73 -20.33 14.65
C ILE A 219 8.97 -19.10 15.19
N GLU A 220 7.63 -19.13 15.25
CA GLU A 220 6.84 -18.05 15.87
C GLU A 220 7.03 -17.96 17.40
N VAL A 221 7.41 -19.04 18.07
CA VAL A 221 7.79 -19.04 19.50
C VAL A 221 9.20 -18.51 19.67
N LEU A 222 10.17 -19.01 18.89
CA LEU A 222 11.55 -18.49 18.88
C LEU A 222 11.57 -16.98 18.62
N ALA A 223 10.84 -16.51 17.60
CA ALA A 223 10.77 -15.08 17.28
C ALA A 223 10.19 -14.22 18.41
N LYS A 224 9.29 -14.74 19.26
CA LYS A 224 8.73 -13.99 20.40
C LYS A 224 9.64 -13.96 21.63
N ASN A 225 10.67 -14.80 21.66
CA ASN A 225 11.59 -14.98 22.77
C ASN A 225 13.03 -14.95 22.24
N ILE A 226 13.29 -14.15 21.19
CA ILE A 226 14.56 -14.18 20.47
C ILE A 226 15.70 -13.65 21.36
N GLU A 227 15.37 -12.78 22.31
CA GLU A 227 16.25 -12.31 23.38
C GLU A 227 16.62 -13.39 24.44
N LEU A 228 16.10 -14.61 24.32
CA LEU A 228 16.51 -15.78 25.12
C LEU A 228 17.32 -16.82 24.30
N ALA A 229 17.61 -16.53 23.03
CA ALA A 229 18.41 -17.41 22.19
C ALA A 229 19.85 -16.88 22.11
N ASP A 230 20.82 -17.70 22.53
CA ASP A 230 22.26 -17.40 22.39
C ASP A 230 22.81 -17.87 21.04
N ASP A 231 22.24 -18.95 20.48
CA ASP A 231 22.59 -19.53 19.18
C ASP A 231 21.34 -20.19 18.53
N LEU A 232 21.35 -20.32 17.21
CA LEU A 232 20.38 -21.13 16.46
C LEU A 232 20.82 -22.60 16.34
N GLY A 233 22.11 -22.89 16.48
CA GLY A 233 22.70 -24.21 16.27
C GLY A 233 22.67 -24.65 14.81
N ASP A 234 22.79 -25.96 14.59
CA ASP A 234 22.89 -26.55 13.24
C ASP A 234 21.52 -26.71 12.57
N LEU A 235 20.92 -25.58 12.21
CA LEU A 235 19.70 -25.53 11.40
C LEU A 235 20.02 -25.50 9.89
N PRO A 236 19.23 -26.18 9.04
CA PRO A 236 19.37 -26.08 7.60
C PRO A 236 19.25 -24.62 7.09
N PRO A 237 20.03 -24.19 6.08
CA PRO A 237 20.00 -22.79 5.59
C PRO A 237 18.60 -22.28 5.19
N ALA A 238 17.75 -23.16 4.63
CA ALA A 238 16.38 -22.84 4.27
C ALA A 238 15.49 -22.52 5.49
N LEU A 239 15.81 -23.07 6.67
CA LEU A 239 15.15 -22.77 7.94
C LEU A 239 15.68 -21.45 8.53
N ILE A 240 17.00 -21.24 8.49
CA ILE A 240 17.64 -19.97 8.92
C ILE A 240 17.05 -18.78 8.15
N ASP A 241 16.96 -18.86 6.82
CA ASP A 241 16.33 -17.81 5.99
C ASP A 241 14.85 -17.60 6.36
N ARG A 242 14.11 -18.66 6.73
CA ARG A 242 12.72 -18.56 7.18
C ARG A 242 12.60 -17.87 8.54
N ILE A 243 13.52 -18.12 9.47
CA ILE A 243 13.63 -17.43 10.76
C ILE A 243 13.93 -15.94 10.51
N ALA A 244 14.94 -15.62 9.71
CA ALA A 244 15.30 -14.24 9.36
C ALA A 244 14.12 -13.46 8.75
N ARG A 245 13.38 -14.06 7.80
CA ARG A 245 12.15 -13.46 7.24
C ARG A 245 11.09 -13.18 8.32
N LEU A 246 10.90 -14.08 9.28
CA LEU A 246 9.88 -13.95 10.32
C LEU A 246 10.25 -12.90 11.38
N LEU A 247 11.52 -12.84 11.79
CA LEU A 247 12.05 -11.78 12.66
C LEU A 247 11.90 -10.40 11.99
N SER A 248 12.32 -10.27 10.73
CA SER A 248 12.16 -9.01 9.98
C SER A 248 10.69 -8.65 9.75
N LYS A 249 9.79 -9.61 9.46
CA LYS A 249 8.34 -9.33 9.35
C LYS A 249 7.72 -8.84 10.68
N GLN A 250 8.31 -9.21 11.82
CA GLN A 250 7.93 -8.70 13.14
C GLN A 250 8.71 -7.45 13.58
N ARG A 251 9.63 -6.95 12.74
CA ARG A 251 10.57 -5.84 13.03
C ARG A 251 11.42 -6.07 14.28
N LEU A 252 11.88 -7.31 14.48
CA LEU A 252 12.69 -7.71 15.64
C LEU A 252 14.20 -7.67 15.37
N MET A 253 14.61 -7.75 14.10
CA MET A 253 16.02 -7.64 13.69
C MET A 253 16.68 -6.39 14.29
N ASN A 254 17.74 -6.61 15.07
CA ASN A 254 18.53 -5.65 15.83
C ASN A 254 19.97 -6.21 15.94
N PRO A 255 20.95 -5.51 16.55
CA PRO A 255 22.33 -5.98 16.65
C PRO A 255 22.48 -7.36 17.30
N GLN A 256 21.74 -7.63 18.38
CA GLN A 256 21.79 -8.90 19.11
C GLN A 256 21.21 -10.05 18.26
N CYS A 257 20.09 -9.81 17.57
CA CYS A 257 19.51 -10.77 16.65
C CYS A 257 20.39 -11.01 15.42
N LEU A 258 21.25 -10.06 15.04
CA LEU A 258 22.18 -10.25 13.91
C LEU A 258 23.25 -11.28 14.25
N ASP A 259 23.77 -11.27 15.48
CA ASP A 259 24.83 -12.19 15.91
C ASP A 259 24.42 -13.67 15.76
N LEU A 260 23.13 -14.00 15.94
CA LEU A 260 22.52 -15.32 15.66
C LEU A 260 22.68 -15.82 14.20
N PHE A 261 23.01 -14.94 13.27
CA PHE A 261 23.22 -15.25 11.85
C PHE A 261 24.69 -15.16 11.42
N LEU A 262 25.61 -14.81 12.33
CA LEU A 262 27.02 -14.60 12.03
C LEU A 262 27.90 -15.69 12.63
N ARG A 263 28.43 -16.57 11.77
CA ARG A 263 29.47 -17.55 12.11
C ARG A 263 30.60 -17.50 11.07
N PRO A 264 31.85 -17.87 11.41
CA PRO A 264 33.00 -17.73 10.51
C PRO A 264 32.89 -18.48 9.17
N ASP A 265 32.12 -19.56 9.17
CA ASP A 265 31.89 -20.49 8.07
C ASP A 265 30.65 -20.17 7.21
N VAL A 266 29.82 -19.21 7.62
CA VAL A 266 28.57 -18.86 6.91
C VAL A 266 28.86 -18.25 5.54
N GLU A 267 28.32 -18.89 4.50
CA GLU A 267 28.44 -18.41 3.12
C GLU A 267 27.30 -17.46 2.69
N GLU A 268 26.19 -17.41 3.44
CA GLU A 268 24.99 -16.61 3.09
C GLU A 268 24.42 -15.85 4.30
N VAL A 269 24.32 -14.51 4.21
CA VAL A 269 23.67 -13.66 5.23
C VAL A 269 22.51 -12.89 4.59
N MET A 270 21.30 -13.11 5.13
CA MET A 270 20.03 -12.71 4.50
C MET A 270 19.15 -11.87 5.45
N ILE A 271 19.37 -10.56 5.47
CA ILE A 271 18.67 -9.60 6.34
C ILE A 271 17.49 -9.00 5.58
N TYR A 272 16.26 -9.26 6.06
CA TYR A 272 15.02 -8.85 5.39
C TYR A 272 14.43 -7.51 5.89
N ASP A 273 14.96 -6.96 6.97
CA ASP A 273 14.71 -5.62 7.50
C ASP A 273 15.86 -5.21 8.43
N GLY A 274 16.80 -4.41 7.93
CA GLY A 274 17.98 -3.89 8.62
C GLY A 274 17.80 -2.47 9.15
N ALA A 275 16.55 -1.96 9.21
CA ALA A 275 16.27 -0.56 9.60
C ALA A 275 16.72 -0.17 11.02
N ARG A 276 17.08 -1.15 11.86
CA ARG A 276 17.59 -0.96 13.24
C ARG A 276 19.10 -1.26 13.38
N LEU A 277 19.78 -1.60 12.31
CA LEU A 277 21.22 -1.89 12.30
C LEU A 277 22.01 -0.61 11.99
N ALA A 278 23.12 -0.40 12.68
CA ALA A 278 24.07 0.70 12.48
C ALA A 278 25.20 0.32 11.51
N THR A 279 26.08 1.28 11.17
CA THR A 279 27.28 1.04 10.35
C THR A 279 28.09 -0.15 10.89
N ASP A 280 28.38 -0.16 12.18
CA ASP A 280 29.26 -1.16 12.83
C ASP A 280 28.69 -2.57 12.80
N ASP A 281 27.35 -2.72 12.78
CA ASP A 281 26.70 -4.02 12.66
C ASP A 281 26.92 -4.61 11.26
N TYR A 282 26.87 -3.77 10.21
CA TYR A 282 27.19 -4.21 8.86
C TYR A 282 28.68 -4.52 8.69
N ILE A 283 29.57 -3.74 9.32
CA ILE A 283 31.00 -4.05 9.40
C ILE A 283 31.23 -5.40 10.09
N ARG A 284 30.52 -5.69 11.18
CA ARG A 284 30.59 -6.97 11.92
C ARG A 284 30.25 -8.18 11.04
N ILE A 285 29.32 -8.05 10.09
CA ILE A 285 29.04 -9.12 9.11
C ILE A 285 30.33 -9.55 8.39
N PHE A 286 31.10 -8.59 7.89
CA PHE A 286 32.34 -8.85 7.16
C PHE A 286 33.54 -9.13 8.06
N ALA A 287 33.49 -8.73 9.33
CA ALA A 287 34.49 -9.09 10.34
C ALA A 287 34.37 -10.57 10.75
N THR A 288 33.13 -11.06 10.92
CA THR A 288 32.84 -12.42 11.39
C THR A 288 32.74 -13.42 10.24
N ALA A 289 31.88 -13.18 9.23
CA ALA A 289 31.59 -14.14 8.16
C ALA A 289 32.66 -14.14 7.06
N SER A 290 33.85 -14.66 7.39
CA SER A 290 35.01 -14.69 6.48
C SER A 290 34.78 -15.42 5.16
N LYS A 291 33.88 -16.43 5.13
CA LYS A 291 33.54 -17.22 3.94
C LYS A 291 32.31 -16.71 3.16
N LEU A 292 31.84 -15.51 3.46
CA LEU A 292 30.61 -14.95 2.88
C LEU A 292 30.68 -14.86 1.35
N LYS A 293 29.75 -15.52 0.66
CA LYS A 293 29.56 -15.46 -0.81
C LYS A 293 28.31 -14.67 -1.18
N LYS A 294 27.27 -14.69 -0.35
CA LYS A 294 25.98 -14.05 -0.66
C LYS A 294 25.55 -13.13 0.48
N LEU A 295 25.43 -11.84 0.19
CA LEU A 295 24.86 -10.86 1.10
C LEU A 295 23.57 -10.29 0.53
N LYS A 296 22.54 -10.26 1.36
CA LYS A 296 21.29 -9.56 1.10
C LYS A 296 20.90 -8.73 2.31
N VAL A 297 20.72 -7.43 2.10
CA VAL A 297 20.24 -6.52 3.14
C VAL A 297 19.09 -5.68 2.59
N ARG A 298 17.95 -5.73 3.27
CA ARG A 298 16.82 -4.81 3.03
C ARG A 298 16.72 -3.75 4.11
N ASN A 299 16.20 -2.58 3.73
CA ASN A 299 16.17 -1.38 4.56
C ASN A 299 17.56 -1.06 5.13
N ALA A 300 18.58 -1.16 4.28
CA ALA A 300 20.00 -1.01 4.58
C ALA A 300 20.40 0.47 4.77
N ILE A 301 19.64 1.22 5.59
CA ILE A 301 19.70 2.69 5.66
C ILE A 301 21.08 3.17 6.16
N GLN A 302 21.69 2.45 7.10
CA GLN A 302 23.04 2.73 7.60
C GLN A 302 24.14 1.95 6.86
N PHE A 303 23.86 1.39 5.69
CA PHE A 303 24.89 0.83 4.81
C PHE A 303 25.46 1.97 3.95
N LYS A 304 26.68 2.41 4.27
CA LYS A 304 27.34 3.61 3.74
C LYS A 304 28.73 3.29 3.19
N ASP A 305 29.42 4.32 2.69
CA ASP A 305 30.82 4.26 2.26
C ASP A 305 31.76 3.57 3.26
N GLU A 306 31.64 3.86 4.56
CA GLU A 306 32.43 3.23 5.65
C GLU A 306 32.35 1.69 5.61
N VAL A 307 31.17 1.15 5.32
CA VAL A 307 30.92 -0.30 5.24
C VAL A 307 31.56 -0.89 3.97
N MET A 308 31.48 -0.17 2.85
CA MET A 308 32.10 -0.58 1.58
C MET A 308 33.63 -0.51 1.66
N GLU A 309 34.18 0.51 2.32
CA GLU A 309 35.61 0.65 2.56
C GLU A 309 36.15 -0.45 3.48
N TYR A 310 35.42 -0.82 4.53
CA TYR A 310 35.77 -2.00 5.33
C TYR A 310 35.78 -3.28 4.49
N LEU A 311 34.76 -3.52 3.66
CA LEU A 311 34.65 -4.69 2.79
C LEU A 311 35.77 -4.73 1.72
N LEU A 312 36.16 -3.58 1.15
CA LEU A 312 37.28 -3.48 0.23
C LEU A 312 38.57 -4.05 0.85
N GLY A 313 38.83 -3.71 2.12
CA GLY A 313 39.96 -4.21 2.91
C GLY A 313 39.89 -5.67 3.38
N ARG A 314 38.87 -6.46 3.01
CA ARG A 314 38.76 -7.90 3.37
C ARG A 314 38.94 -8.81 2.17
N HIS A 315 39.46 -10.02 2.41
CA HIS A 315 39.58 -11.08 1.41
C HIS A 315 38.26 -11.85 1.17
N ILE A 316 37.16 -11.12 1.05
CA ILE A 316 35.82 -11.66 0.79
C ILE A 316 35.51 -11.53 -0.70
N ALA A 317 35.10 -12.63 -1.33
CA ALA A 317 34.73 -12.71 -2.75
C ALA A 317 33.23 -12.98 -2.88
N LEU A 318 32.42 -11.92 -2.93
CA LEU A 318 30.97 -12.03 -3.07
C LEU A 318 30.56 -12.50 -4.47
N GLU A 319 29.79 -13.59 -4.54
CA GLU A 319 29.09 -14.04 -5.74
C GLU A 319 27.73 -13.35 -5.91
N SER A 320 27.11 -12.89 -4.82
CA SER A 320 25.82 -12.22 -4.83
C SER A 320 25.76 -11.06 -3.85
N LEU A 321 25.51 -9.85 -4.35
CA LEU A 321 25.21 -8.66 -3.55
C LEU A 321 23.80 -8.17 -3.86
N SER A 322 22.96 -8.07 -2.83
CA SER A 322 21.62 -7.50 -2.90
C SER A 322 21.42 -6.43 -1.84
N LEU A 323 21.46 -5.16 -2.23
CA LEU A 323 21.21 -4.02 -1.34
C LEU A 323 19.86 -3.36 -1.66
N HIS A 324 19.14 -2.99 -0.60
CA HIS A 324 17.88 -2.26 -0.70
C HIS A 324 17.83 -1.10 0.29
N GLY A 325 17.77 0.13 -0.20
CA GLY A 325 17.74 1.34 0.63
C GLY A 325 19.12 1.89 1.02
N ALA A 326 20.21 1.38 0.42
CA ALA A 326 21.60 1.77 0.71
C ALA A 326 21.98 3.11 0.03
N ASN A 327 21.17 4.15 0.26
CA ASN A 327 21.29 5.45 -0.41
C ASN A 327 22.52 6.28 0.02
N LEU A 328 23.28 5.80 1.00
CA LEU A 328 24.46 6.47 1.56
C LEU A 328 25.78 5.87 1.05
N VAL A 329 25.72 4.96 0.07
CA VAL A 329 26.90 4.54 -0.71
C VAL A 329 27.05 5.47 -1.91
N THR A 330 28.19 6.14 -2.04
CA THR A 330 28.49 7.10 -3.10
C THR A 330 28.88 6.40 -4.42
N GLN A 331 28.82 7.16 -5.53
CA GLN A 331 29.16 6.65 -6.86
C GLN A 331 30.64 6.18 -6.90
N ALA A 332 31.53 6.90 -6.22
CA ALA A 332 32.95 6.51 -6.10
C ALA A 332 33.09 5.14 -5.43
N ARG A 333 32.44 4.90 -4.29
CA ARG A 333 32.54 3.60 -3.60
C ARG A 333 31.84 2.45 -4.34
N TRP A 334 30.84 2.73 -5.16
CA TRP A 334 30.34 1.75 -6.13
C TRP A 334 31.39 1.39 -7.19
N LYS A 335 32.06 2.39 -7.80
CA LYS A 335 33.14 2.15 -8.78
C LYS A 335 34.30 1.36 -8.15
N ASP A 336 34.78 1.76 -6.97
CA ASP A 336 35.84 1.08 -6.21
C ASP A 336 35.50 -0.39 -5.93
N PHE A 337 34.30 -0.64 -5.40
CA PHE A 337 33.84 -2.00 -5.08
C PHE A 337 33.76 -2.89 -6.31
N LEU A 338 33.17 -2.39 -7.40
CA LEU A 338 33.04 -3.17 -8.63
C LEU A 338 34.42 -3.47 -9.23
N ALA A 339 35.32 -2.47 -9.32
CA ALA A 339 36.68 -2.67 -9.83
C ALA A 339 37.48 -3.70 -9.01
N ALA A 340 37.39 -3.65 -7.68
CA ALA A 340 38.16 -4.51 -6.78
C ALA A 340 37.56 -5.90 -6.55
N LYS A 341 36.21 -6.05 -6.54
CA LYS A 341 35.50 -7.27 -6.12
C LYS A 341 34.57 -7.86 -7.19
N GLY A 342 34.27 -7.13 -8.27
CA GLY A 342 33.26 -7.50 -9.27
C GLY A 342 33.53 -8.78 -10.06
N LYS A 343 34.80 -9.22 -10.18
CA LYS A 343 35.19 -10.38 -11.03
C LYS A 343 34.44 -11.68 -10.69
N HIS A 344 34.13 -11.90 -9.42
CA HIS A 344 33.42 -13.09 -8.93
C HIS A 344 31.89 -12.89 -8.84
N LEU A 345 31.41 -11.66 -9.05
CA LEU A 345 30.02 -11.29 -8.84
C LEU A 345 29.13 -11.86 -9.96
N ARG A 346 28.27 -12.80 -9.60
CA ARG A 346 27.28 -13.43 -10.49
C ARG A 346 25.93 -12.72 -10.41
N THR A 347 25.59 -12.15 -9.26
CA THR A 347 24.32 -11.48 -8.99
C THR A 347 24.53 -10.11 -8.36
N LEU A 348 24.03 -9.07 -9.02
CA LEU A 348 23.93 -7.71 -8.49
C LEU A 348 22.46 -7.29 -8.46
N GLN A 349 21.94 -6.94 -7.28
CA GLN A 349 20.55 -6.48 -7.13
C GLN A 349 20.50 -5.20 -6.31
N ILE A 350 20.11 -4.12 -6.96
CA ILE A 350 20.01 -2.77 -6.43
C ILE A 350 18.54 -2.39 -6.37
N TYR A 351 18.07 -2.02 -5.18
CA TYR A 351 16.70 -1.62 -4.91
C TYR A 351 16.69 -0.30 -4.13
N TYR A 352 15.83 0.66 -4.48
CA TYR A 352 15.68 1.93 -3.73
C TYR A 352 17.04 2.56 -3.35
N THR A 353 17.96 2.59 -4.31
CA THR A 353 19.31 3.15 -4.19
C THR A 353 19.42 4.19 -5.30
N ASP A 354 19.03 5.41 -4.99
CA ASP A 354 18.38 6.31 -5.95
C ASP A 354 19.29 7.45 -6.42
N ARG A 355 20.38 7.72 -5.70
CA ARG A 355 21.24 8.90 -5.90
C ARG A 355 22.57 8.61 -6.59
N HIS A 356 23.12 7.41 -6.40
CA HIS A 356 24.55 7.14 -6.63
C HIS A 356 24.85 5.87 -7.44
N PHE A 357 23.82 5.20 -7.95
CA PHE A 357 23.94 4.09 -8.89
C PHE A 357 23.32 4.56 -10.20
N ASP A 358 24.16 4.91 -11.18
CA ASP A 358 23.80 5.65 -12.38
C ASP A 358 24.33 4.99 -13.67
N ASP A 359 24.18 5.67 -14.81
CA ASP A 359 24.54 5.14 -16.13
C ASP A 359 26.03 4.78 -16.22
N ASP A 360 26.93 5.56 -15.62
CA ASP A 360 28.36 5.24 -15.49
C ASP A 360 28.62 3.93 -14.75
N ILE A 361 27.91 3.71 -13.63
CA ILE A 361 28.03 2.46 -12.88
C ILE A 361 27.62 1.29 -13.77
N VAL A 362 26.49 1.40 -14.48
CA VAL A 362 26.01 0.36 -15.39
C VAL A 362 26.97 0.14 -16.56
N ALA A 363 27.57 1.19 -17.12
CA ALA A 363 28.59 1.11 -18.15
C ALA A 363 29.81 0.29 -17.70
N SER A 364 30.27 0.50 -16.46
CA SER A 364 31.44 -0.18 -15.89
C SER A 364 31.24 -1.67 -15.60
N LEU A 365 29.99 -2.15 -15.53
CA LEU A 365 29.69 -3.55 -15.21
C LEU A 365 30.28 -4.54 -16.23
N LYS A 366 30.39 -4.15 -17.51
CA LYS A 366 30.95 -5.00 -18.56
C LYS A 366 32.43 -5.31 -18.34
N ASP A 367 33.18 -4.34 -17.79
CA ASP A 367 34.63 -4.41 -17.62
C ASP A 367 35.00 -5.04 -16.26
N TYR A 368 34.17 -4.77 -15.23
CA TYR A 368 34.45 -5.20 -13.85
C TYR A 368 33.73 -6.49 -13.43
N CYS A 369 32.60 -6.84 -14.05
CA CYS A 369 31.76 -7.99 -13.65
C CYS A 369 31.54 -9.01 -14.78
N PRO A 370 32.60 -9.62 -15.35
CA PRO A 370 32.48 -10.58 -16.46
C PRO A 370 31.66 -11.84 -16.12
N SER A 371 31.53 -12.19 -14.84
CA SER A 371 30.76 -13.36 -14.37
C SER A 371 29.25 -13.08 -14.14
N LEU A 372 28.77 -11.86 -14.42
CA LEU A 372 27.44 -11.39 -14.02
C LEU A 372 26.33 -12.03 -14.88
N ASN A 373 25.51 -12.89 -14.27
CA ASN A 373 24.37 -13.54 -14.92
C ASN A 373 23.00 -12.98 -14.47
N ARG A 374 22.96 -12.19 -13.40
CA ARG A 374 21.74 -11.56 -12.88
C ARG A 374 21.97 -10.12 -12.47
N LEU A 375 21.29 -9.20 -13.15
CA LEU A 375 21.25 -7.78 -12.84
C LEU A 375 19.82 -7.38 -12.51
N LYS A 376 19.64 -6.70 -11.38
CA LYS A 376 18.40 -6.00 -11.06
C LYS A 376 18.66 -4.58 -10.62
N ILE A 377 17.95 -3.64 -11.22
CA ILE A 377 17.97 -2.21 -10.88
C ILE A 377 16.51 -1.79 -10.70
N TYR A 378 16.11 -1.52 -9.46
CA TYR A 378 14.72 -1.37 -9.05
C TYR A 378 14.48 -0.09 -8.25
N HIS A 379 13.45 0.66 -8.66
CA HIS A 379 13.08 1.97 -8.13
C HIS A 379 14.25 2.98 -8.17
N ASN A 380 15.16 2.85 -9.13
CA ASN A 380 16.32 3.72 -9.25
C ASN A 380 15.98 5.01 -10.03
N GLN A 381 16.54 6.15 -9.60
CA GLN A 381 16.25 7.47 -10.18
C GLN A 381 17.35 8.03 -11.08
N GLN A 382 18.54 7.41 -11.17
CA GLN A 382 19.63 7.93 -12.01
C GLN A 382 19.77 7.21 -13.35
N VAL A 383 19.58 5.89 -13.39
CA VAL A 383 19.70 5.10 -14.61
C VAL A 383 18.64 5.55 -15.62
N SER A 384 19.11 5.82 -16.84
CA SER A 384 18.34 6.34 -17.98
C SER A 384 18.47 5.42 -19.20
N ASP A 385 17.98 5.88 -20.36
CA ASP A 385 18.16 5.22 -21.65
C ASP A 385 19.63 4.84 -21.95
N GLU A 386 20.61 5.65 -21.54
CA GLU A 386 22.04 5.33 -21.75
C GLU A 386 22.49 4.14 -20.89
N GLY A 387 22.14 4.11 -19.60
CA GLY A 387 22.40 2.96 -18.74
C GLY A 387 21.70 1.69 -19.24
N VAL A 388 20.48 1.79 -19.75
CA VAL A 388 19.80 0.65 -20.38
C VAL A 388 20.56 0.19 -21.64
N LYS A 389 21.01 1.10 -22.53
CA LYS A 389 21.86 0.74 -23.68
C LYS A 389 23.14 0.02 -23.25
N HIS A 390 23.76 0.40 -22.14
CA HIS A 390 24.98 -0.25 -21.64
C HIS A 390 24.79 -1.72 -21.25
N ILE A 391 23.59 -2.13 -20.81
CA ILE A 391 23.26 -3.53 -20.45
C ILE A 391 23.44 -4.48 -21.62
N ALA A 392 23.32 -4.01 -22.86
CA ALA A 392 23.51 -4.78 -24.09
C ALA A 392 24.94 -5.39 -24.22
N ASN A 393 25.92 -4.87 -23.47
CA ASN A 393 27.28 -5.37 -23.42
C ASN A 393 27.47 -6.55 -22.43
N LEU A 394 26.48 -6.85 -21.59
CA LEU A 394 26.56 -7.88 -20.55
C LEU A 394 26.22 -9.27 -21.11
N LYS A 395 27.09 -9.80 -21.98
CA LYS A 395 26.80 -11.01 -22.79
C LYS A 395 26.50 -12.29 -21.99
N GLY A 396 26.94 -12.39 -20.73
CA GLY A 396 26.64 -13.51 -19.82
C GLY A 396 25.29 -13.41 -19.08
N LEU A 397 24.46 -12.41 -19.36
CA LEU A 397 23.27 -12.11 -18.56
C LEU A 397 22.09 -13.03 -18.91
N GLU A 398 21.67 -13.87 -17.95
CA GLU A 398 20.48 -14.74 -18.08
C GLU A 398 19.23 -14.11 -17.47
N HIS A 399 19.39 -13.11 -16.59
CA HIS A 399 18.29 -12.57 -15.80
C HIS A 399 18.37 -11.06 -15.64
N LEU A 400 17.57 -10.35 -16.44
CA LEU A 400 17.42 -8.90 -16.37
C LEU A 400 16.14 -8.51 -15.62
N GLY A 401 16.26 -7.54 -14.71
CA GLY A 401 15.10 -6.91 -14.06
C GLY A 401 15.28 -5.41 -13.89
N LEU A 402 14.45 -4.63 -14.57
CA LEU A 402 14.46 -3.17 -14.53
C LEU A 402 13.13 -2.65 -13.99
N HIS A 403 13.23 -1.66 -13.11
CA HIS A 403 12.13 -0.81 -12.69
C HIS A 403 12.75 0.55 -12.40
N LEU A 404 12.63 1.48 -13.34
CA LEU A 404 13.27 2.78 -13.29
C LEU A 404 12.23 3.86 -12.95
N VAL A 405 12.68 5.00 -12.44
CA VAL A 405 11.82 6.15 -12.09
C VAL A 405 11.88 7.23 -13.17
N LYS A 406 13.00 7.37 -13.88
CA LYS A 406 13.05 8.13 -15.14
C LYS A 406 12.26 7.38 -16.20
N SER A 407 11.47 8.09 -17.01
CA SER A 407 10.89 7.46 -18.22
C SER A 407 12.01 7.06 -19.18
N THR A 408 11.74 6.04 -19.97
CA THR A 408 12.69 5.42 -20.89
C THR A 408 12.01 5.06 -22.20
N SER A 409 12.69 5.32 -23.32
CA SER A 409 12.15 5.02 -24.64
C SER A 409 12.26 3.54 -25.02
N THR A 410 11.62 3.13 -26.13
CA THR A 410 11.63 1.75 -26.61
C THR A 410 13.02 1.26 -27.08
N GLU A 411 13.82 2.13 -27.71
CA GLU A 411 15.03 1.74 -28.44
C GLU A 411 16.14 1.11 -27.58
N PRO A 412 16.47 1.62 -26.37
CA PRO A 412 17.40 0.96 -25.45
C PRO A 412 17.03 -0.50 -25.16
N TYR A 413 15.75 -0.78 -24.92
CA TYR A 413 15.28 -2.14 -24.65
C TYR A 413 15.39 -3.02 -25.89
N VAL A 414 15.00 -2.52 -27.07
CA VAL A 414 15.14 -3.24 -28.35
C VAL A 414 16.60 -3.62 -28.59
N ARG A 415 17.54 -2.69 -28.35
CA ARG A 415 18.97 -2.97 -28.44
C ARG A 415 19.40 -4.08 -27.49
N VAL A 416 19.06 -3.98 -26.20
CA VAL A 416 19.38 -5.02 -25.20
C VAL A 416 18.85 -6.39 -25.62
N ILE A 417 17.61 -6.46 -26.11
CA ILE A 417 17.00 -7.73 -26.51
C ILE A 417 17.66 -8.33 -27.76
N LYS A 418 18.04 -7.51 -28.76
CA LYS A 418 18.83 -7.98 -29.91
C LYS A 418 20.23 -8.46 -29.50
N ASP A 419 20.85 -7.80 -28.54
CA ASP A 419 22.25 -8.03 -28.16
C ASP A 419 22.47 -9.20 -27.17
N ILE A 420 21.48 -9.53 -26.32
CA ILE A 420 21.58 -10.60 -25.30
C ILE A 420 20.32 -11.48 -25.14
N GLY A 421 19.28 -11.27 -25.96
CA GLY A 421 17.95 -11.88 -25.76
C GLY A 421 17.92 -13.41 -25.80
N GLU A 422 18.78 -14.04 -26.58
CA GLU A 422 18.83 -15.50 -26.76
C GLU A 422 19.10 -16.25 -25.44
N HIS A 423 19.94 -15.66 -24.59
CA HIS A 423 20.36 -16.25 -23.31
C HIS A 423 19.46 -15.84 -22.13
N LEU A 424 18.56 -14.88 -22.32
CA LEU A 424 17.66 -14.42 -21.26
C LEU A 424 16.66 -15.52 -20.89
N ARG A 425 16.75 -15.99 -19.64
CA ARG A 425 15.77 -16.86 -18.98
C ARG A 425 14.71 -16.06 -18.23
N THR A 426 15.02 -14.81 -17.88
CA THR A 426 14.09 -13.87 -17.24
C THR A 426 14.26 -12.47 -17.78
N LEU A 427 13.19 -11.91 -18.34
CA LEU A 427 13.05 -10.50 -18.64
C LEU A 427 11.95 -9.92 -17.74
N SER A 428 12.24 -8.78 -17.11
CA SER A 428 11.29 -8.13 -16.20
C SER A 428 11.46 -6.62 -16.21
N ILE A 429 10.76 -5.95 -17.10
CA ILE A 429 10.69 -4.49 -17.21
C ILE A 429 9.39 -3.96 -16.58
N ARG A 430 9.43 -2.77 -15.97
CA ARG A 430 8.30 -2.16 -15.24
C ARG A 430 8.37 -0.65 -15.32
N ASN A 431 7.21 -0.01 -15.37
CA ASN A 431 7.06 1.43 -15.62
C ASN A 431 7.75 1.77 -16.94
N VAL A 432 7.21 1.19 -18.01
CA VAL A 432 7.69 1.33 -19.39
C VAL A 432 6.57 1.97 -20.20
N ASP A 433 6.11 3.12 -19.70
CA ASP A 433 4.88 3.80 -20.11
C ASP A 433 4.94 4.12 -21.62
N ASP A 434 6.09 4.65 -22.06
CA ASP A 434 6.40 5.04 -23.46
C ASP A 434 6.89 3.88 -24.35
N ALA A 435 7.08 2.66 -23.83
CA ALA A 435 7.60 1.55 -24.63
C ALA A 435 6.52 0.95 -25.54
N ASP A 436 6.84 0.82 -26.83
CA ASP A 436 5.93 0.38 -27.90
C ASP A 436 6.16 -1.06 -28.40
N ASP A 437 5.33 -1.48 -29.36
CA ASP A 437 5.31 -2.81 -29.97
C ASP A 437 6.66 -3.29 -30.53
N ARG A 438 7.58 -2.39 -30.94
CA ARG A 438 8.91 -2.80 -31.44
C ARG A 438 9.69 -3.61 -30.41
N LEU A 439 9.44 -3.39 -29.12
CA LEU A 439 10.01 -4.20 -28.04
C LEU A 439 9.37 -5.58 -27.97
N LEU A 440 8.07 -5.70 -28.19
CA LEU A 440 7.37 -6.99 -28.25
C LEU A 440 7.86 -7.81 -29.45
N ASP A 441 7.98 -7.17 -30.61
CA ASP A 441 8.54 -7.78 -31.83
C ASP A 441 10.02 -8.19 -31.62
N ALA A 442 10.85 -7.37 -30.96
CA ALA A 442 12.22 -7.74 -30.62
C ALA A 442 12.29 -8.95 -29.66
N ILE A 443 11.39 -9.04 -28.68
CA ILE A 443 11.31 -10.20 -27.75
C ILE A 443 10.89 -11.47 -28.53
N HIS A 444 9.91 -11.36 -29.43
CA HIS A 444 9.50 -12.47 -30.30
C HIS A 444 10.70 -13.03 -31.09
N ASP A 445 11.45 -12.16 -31.75
CA ASP A 445 12.49 -12.55 -32.71
C ASP A 445 13.76 -13.10 -32.04
N ASN A 446 14.14 -12.57 -30.86
CA ASN A 446 15.45 -12.80 -30.27
C ASN A 446 15.43 -13.63 -28.97
N CYS A 447 14.29 -13.70 -28.25
CA CYS A 447 14.22 -14.49 -27.02
C CYS A 447 13.69 -15.90 -27.28
N THR A 448 14.54 -16.91 -27.05
CA THR A 448 14.21 -18.34 -27.27
C THR A 448 14.28 -19.19 -25.99
N SER A 449 14.89 -18.65 -24.92
CA SER A 449 15.15 -19.33 -23.64
C SER A 449 14.37 -18.75 -22.45
N LEU A 450 13.45 -17.81 -22.66
CA LEU A 450 12.66 -17.21 -21.58
C LEU A 450 11.80 -18.25 -20.89
N THR A 451 11.77 -18.16 -19.56
CA THR A 451 10.86 -18.94 -18.70
C THR A 451 9.89 -18.04 -17.92
N LYS A 452 10.25 -16.76 -17.84
CA LYS A 452 9.59 -15.71 -17.08
C LYS A 452 9.65 -14.39 -17.82
N LEU A 453 8.49 -13.88 -18.21
CA LEU A 453 8.32 -12.55 -18.78
C LEU A 453 7.56 -11.65 -17.78
N ARG A 454 7.99 -10.40 -17.65
CA ARG A 454 7.20 -9.32 -17.08
C ARG A 454 7.39 -8.06 -17.88
N ILE A 455 6.28 -7.42 -18.21
CA ILE A 455 6.18 -6.06 -18.73
C ILE A 455 5.06 -5.42 -17.91
N GLN A 456 5.34 -4.38 -17.12
CA GLN A 456 4.31 -3.74 -16.28
C GLN A 456 4.21 -2.25 -16.57
N ASN A 457 2.98 -1.73 -16.56
CA ASN A 457 2.65 -0.34 -16.82
C ASN A 457 3.25 0.10 -18.18
N SER A 458 2.55 -0.26 -19.25
CA SER A 458 2.81 0.25 -20.61
C SER A 458 1.49 0.85 -21.11
N GLU A 459 1.58 2.05 -21.64
CA GLU A 459 0.43 2.86 -22.06
C GLU A 459 0.38 3.01 -23.60
N VAL A 460 1.32 2.36 -24.32
CA VAL A 460 1.51 2.48 -25.78
C VAL A 460 1.46 1.13 -26.52
N MET A 461 1.91 0.00 -25.93
CA MET A 461 1.84 -1.32 -26.57
C MET A 461 0.40 -1.68 -26.96
N THR A 462 0.20 -2.37 -28.09
CA THR A 462 -1.11 -2.73 -28.63
C THR A 462 -1.41 -4.22 -28.51
N ASP A 463 -2.69 -4.59 -28.55
CA ASP A 463 -3.11 -6.00 -28.59
C ASP A 463 -2.59 -6.72 -29.84
N SER A 464 -2.35 -5.98 -30.94
CA SER A 464 -1.70 -6.52 -32.14
C SER A 464 -0.25 -6.93 -31.87
N GLY A 465 0.49 -6.13 -31.09
CA GLY A 465 1.85 -6.44 -30.66
C GLY A 465 1.89 -7.65 -29.72
N PHE A 466 0.99 -7.72 -28.74
CA PHE A 466 0.88 -8.91 -27.89
C PHE A 466 0.47 -10.16 -28.67
N THR A 467 -0.41 -10.02 -29.67
CA THR A 467 -0.78 -11.12 -30.57
C THR A 467 0.43 -11.62 -31.35
N ARG A 468 1.23 -10.72 -31.94
CA ARG A 468 2.48 -11.08 -32.63
C ARG A 468 3.50 -11.74 -31.69
N LEU A 469 3.66 -11.23 -30.47
CA LEU A 469 4.60 -11.78 -29.48
C LEU A 469 4.35 -13.26 -29.17
N PHE A 470 3.10 -13.69 -29.07
CA PHE A 470 2.78 -15.07 -28.66
C PHE A 470 2.42 -16.00 -29.82
N LYS A 471 2.10 -15.47 -31.01
CA LYS A 471 1.81 -16.28 -32.19
C LYS A 471 3.09 -16.86 -32.78
N ASP A 472 3.12 -18.18 -32.95
CA ASP A 472 4.22 -18.93 -33.60
C ASP A 472 5.63 -18.68 -32.99
N TRP A 473 5.66 -18.17 -31.75
CA TRP A 473 6.90 -17.79 -31.07
C TRP A 473 7.79 -19.01 -30.82
N LYS A 474 9.07 -18.90 -31.18
CA LYS A 474 10.07 -19.97 -31.07
C LYS A 474 10.46 -20.31 -29.63
N ASN A 475 10.10 -19.46 -28.67
CA ASN A 475 10.37 -19.66 -27.26
C ASN A 475 9.54 -20.83 -26.70
N LYS A 476 10.05 -21.55 -25.71
CA LYS A 476 9.25 -22.59 -25.03
C LYS A 476 8.08 -21.96 -24.23
N PRO A 477 6.97 -22.68 -23.99
CA PRO A 477 5.85 -22.19 -23.17
C PRO A 477 6.31 -21.62 -21.82
N LEU A 478 5.90 -20.38 -21.54
CA LEU A 478 6.35 -19.66 -20.34
C LEU A 478 5.72 -20.21 -19.06
N THR A 479 6.47 -20.16 -17.95
CA THR A 479 5.98 -20.58 -16.62
C THR A 479 5.47 -19.42 -15.77
N PHE A 480 5.83 -18.18 -16.13
CA PHE A 480 5.46 -16.97 -15.41
C PHE A 480 5.26 -15.83 -16.40
N ILE A 481 4.07 -15.24 -16.41
CA ILE A 481 3.74 -14.03 -17.19
C ILE A 481 3.08 -13.01 -16.27
N ASP A 482 3.47 -11.74 -16.44
CA ASP A 482 2.98 -10.62 -15.65
C ASP A 482 2.95 -9.38 -16.53
N LEU A 483 1.75 -9.06 -17.02
CA LEU A 483 1.41 -7.98 -17.96
C LEU A 483 0.51 -6.92 -17.28
N GLU A 484 0.64 -6.76 -15.96
CA GLU A 484 -0.14 -5.81 -15.17
C GLU A 484 -0.05 -4.39 -15.75
N LYS A 485 -1.23 -3.77 -15.96
CA LYS A 485 -1.39 -2.41 -16.47
C LYS A 485 -0.74 -2.17 -17.85
N CYS A 486 -0.56 -3.20 -18.66
CA CYS A 486 -0.49 -3.01 -20.12
C CYS A 486 -1.89 -2.66 -20.62
N ARG A 487 -2.22 -1.36 -20.67
CA ARG A 487 -3.61 -0.86 -20.88
C ARG A 487 -3.63 0.55 -21.47
N HIS A 488 -4.63 0.82 -22.32
CA HIS A 488 -5.02 2.18 -22.67
C HIS A 488 -5.31 3.04 -21.43
N MET A 489 -4.95 4.32 -21.47
CA MET A 489 -5.04 5.27 -20.34
C MET A 489 -5.76 6.58 -20.74
N ASP A 490 -7.08 6.48 -20.85
CA ASP A 490 -7.99 7.64 -20.88
C ASP A 490 -8.78 7.71 -19.56
N SER A 491 -8.93 8.92 -19.01
CA SER A 491 -9.70 9.21 -17.79
C SER A 491 -11.09 9.79 -18.06
N ALA A 492 -11.31 10.40 -19.23
CA ALA A 492 -12.60 10.90 -19.68
C ALA A 492 -13.43 9.79 -20.33
N LYS A 493 -12.81 8.95 -21.15
CA LYS A 493 -13.44 7.84 -21.88
C LYS A 493 -12.76 6.48 -21.62
N PRO A 494 -12.65 6.02 -20.36
CA PRO A 494 -11.86 4.85 -19.95
C PRO A 494 -12.27 3.48 -20.54
N ARG A 495 -13.32 3.43 -21.38
CA ARG A 495 -13.85 2.25 -22.08
C ARG A 495 -13.76 2.35 -23.60
N GLU A 496 -13.43 3.51 -24.15
CA GLU A 496 -13.22 3.68 -25.59
C GLU A 496 -11.75 3.40 -25.86
N ASN A 497 -11.45 2.35 -26.63
CA ASN A 497 -10.08 1.97 -26.97
C ASN A 497 -10.00 1.60 -28.47
N PRO A 498 -10.22 2.55 -29.39
CA PRO A 498 -10.32 2.28 -30.82
C PRO A 498 -9.02 1.73 -31.43
N HIS A 499 -7.88 1.95 -30.78
CA HIS A 499 -6.56 1.48 -31.21
C HIS A 499 -6.10 0.20 -30.49
N LEU A 500 -6.96 -0.42 -29.67
CA LEU A 500 -6.66 -1.65 -28.92
C LEU A 500 -5.35 -1.57 -28.12
N VAL A 501 -5.12 -0.44 -27.45
CA VAL A 501 -3.93 -0.23 -26.61
C VAL A 501 -4.03 -1.04 -25.32
N GLY A 502 -2.95 -1.75 -25.01
CA GLY A 502 -2.81 -2.73 -23.95
C GLY A 502 -3.10 -4.17 -24.38
N LEU A 503 -2.99 -5.08 -23.43
CA LEU A 503 -3.43 -6.47 -23.62
C LEU A 503 -4.97 -6.49 -23.64
N CYS A 504 -5.54 -6.87 -24.78
CA CYS A 504 -6.98 -7.03 -24.99
C CYS A 504 -7.26 -8.50 -25.36
N SER A 505 -8.35 -8.76 -26.09
CA SER A 505 -8.86 -10.11 -26.31
C SER A 505 -7.93 -11.02 -27.13
N ASP A 506 -7.32 -10.55 -28.21
CA ASP A 506 -6.60 -11.44 -29.13
C ASP A 506 -5.18 -11.72 -28.65
N GLY A 507 -4.52 -10.73 -28.04
CA GLY A 507 -3.24 -10.93 -27.36
C GLY A 507 -3.37 -11.84 -26.15
N PHE A 508 -4.48 -11.78 -25.41
CA PHE A 508 -4.77 -12.70 -24.31
C PHE A 508 -5.00 -14.14 -24.79
N LYS A 509 -5.74 -14.35 -25.88
CA LYS A 509 -5.90 -15.68 -26.50
C LYS A 509 -4.58 -16.24 -26.99
N ALA A 510 -3.78 -15.44 -27.71
CA ALA A 510 -2.47 -15.84 -28.22
C ALA A 510 -1.52 -16.26 -27.08
N LEU A 511 -1.45 -15.47 -26.01
CA LEU A 511 -0.71 -15.76 -24.78
C LEU A 511 -1.08 -17.13 -24.19
N MET A 512 -2.38 -17.40 -24.06
CA MET A 512 -2.90 -18.62 -23.43
C MET A 512 -2.73 -19.85 -24.33
N ASN A 513 -2.87 -19.69 -25.65
CA ASN A 513 -2.59 -20.74 -26.63
C ASN A 513 -1.10 -21.15 -26.62
N HIS A 514 -0.18 -20.17 -26.53
CA HIS A 514 1.26 -20.43 -26.45
C HIS A 514 1.71 -21.01 -25.10
N SER A 515 1.33 -20.35 -23.99
CA SER A 515 1.95 -20.60 -22.67
C SER A 515 1.07 -21.39 -21.69
N GLY A 516 -0.26 -21.41 -21.87
CA GLY A 516 -1.21 -21.83 -20.85
C GLY A 516 -0.94 -23.21 -20.25
N GLN A 517 -0.49 -24.17 -21.07
CA GLN A 517 -0.19 -25.55 -20.65
C GLN A 517 0.97 -25.68 -19.62
N LYS A 518 1.86 -24.70 -19.52
CA LYS A 518 3.00 -24.68 -18.57
C LYS A 518 3.00 -23.49 -17.63
N LEU A 519 2.06 -22.57 -17.80
CA LEU A 519 1.96 -21.34 -17.04
C LEU A 519 1.56 -21.64 -15.59
N ARG A 520 2.38 -21.22 -14.63
CA ARG A 520 2.15 -21.39 -13.19
C ARG A 520 1.66 -20.12 -12.51
N HIS A 521 2.02 -18.97 -13.06
CA HIS A 521 1.59 -17.65 -12.61
C HIS A 521 1.24 -16.77 -13.79
N LEU A 522 0.02 -16.23 -13.78
CA LEU A 522 -0.46 -15.24 -14.73
C LEU A 522 -0.98 -14.02 -13.98
N ASN A 523 -0.48 -12.84 -14.33
CA ASN A 523 -1.01 -11.55 -13.90
C ASN A 523 -1.37 -10.71 -15.13
N VAL A 524 -2.66 -10.37 -15.25
CA VAL A 524 -3.21 -9.43 -16.25
C VAL A 524 -4.05 -8.35 -15.56
N HIS A 525 -3.65 -7.99 -14.33
CA HIS A 525 -4.29 -6.94 -13.53
C HIS A 525 -4.46 -5.64 -14.33
N SER A 526 -5.67 -5.07 -14.30
CA SER A 526 -6.05 -3.87 -15.03
C SER A 526 -5.94 -3.93 -16.57
N CYS A 527 -5.78 -5.12 -17.18
CA CYS A 527 -5.99 -5.34 -18.62
C CYS A 527 -7.51 -5.31 -18.91
N ARG A 528 -8.08 -4.11 -18.83
CA ARG A 528 -9.53 -3.85 -18.74
C ARG A 528 -10.33 -4.20 -20.00
N HIS A 529 -9.65 -4.33 -21.14
CA HIS A 529 -10.24 -4.53 -22.47
C HIS A 529 -10.22 -5.99 -22.97
N ILE A 530 -9.83 -6.94 -22.11
CA ILE A 530 -10.10 -8.36 -22.36
C ILE A 530 -11.61 -8.60 -22.21
N SER A 531 -12.25 -9.10 -23.25
CA SER A 531 -13.71 -9.26 -23.31
C SER A 531 -14.21 -10.51 -22.57
N SER A 532 -15.52 -10.62 -22.31
CA SER A 532 -16.12 -11.80 -21.64
C SER A 532 -15.88 -13.05 -22.48
N GLU A 533 -16.09 -12.93 -23.79
CA GLU A 533 -15.96 -13.97 -24.79
C GLU A 533 -14.52 -14.47 -24.86
N ALA A 534 -13.51 -13.61 -24.70
CA ALA A 534 -12.11 -14.03 -24.65
C ALA A 534 -11.77 -14.81 -23.38
N PHE A 535 -12.33 -14.43 -22.23
CA PHE A 535 -12.20 -15.24 -21.00
C PHE A 535 -12.92 -16.59 -21.11
N GLU A 536 -14.11 -16.61 -21.70
CA GLU A 536 -14.92 -17.82 -21.89
C GLU A 536 -14.30 -18.77 -22.93
N GLU A 537 -13.71 -18.25 -24.00
CA GLU A 537 -12.97 -19.02 -24.99
C GLU A 537 -11.65 -19.56 -24.43
N VAL A 538 -10.92 -18.80 -23.61
CA VAL A 538 -9.70 -19.27 -22.95
C VAL A 538 -10.03 -20.35 -21.92
N PHE A 539 -10.98 -20.10 -21.01
CA PHE A 539 -11.36 -21.03 -19.95
C PHE A 539 -12.53 -21.94 -20.34
N SER A 540 -12.66 -22.28 -21.62
CA SER A 540 -13.69 -23.19 -22.11
C SER A 540 -13.48 -24.62 -21.56
N LEU A 541 -14.57 -25.37 -21.35
CA LEU A 541 -14.53 -26.65 -20.62
C LEU A 541 -13.82 -27.80 -21.37
N ASP A 542 -13.51 -27.61 -22.64
CA ASP A 542 -12.65 -28.48 -23.47
C ASP A 542 -11.15 -28.21 -23.28
N LYS A 543 -10.76 -27.16 -22.55
CA LYS A 543 -9.38 -26.78 -22.27
C LYS A 543 -9.00 -27.03 -20.82
N GLU A 544 -7.73 -27.39 -20.59
CA GLU A 544 -7.16 -27.56 -19.26
C GLU A 544 -5.85 -26.77 -19.12
N TYR A 545 -5.63 -26.18 -17.95
CA TYR A 545 -4.41 -25.47 -17.56
C TYR A 545 -3.79 -26.16 -16.33
N PRO A 546 -3.15 -27.33 -16.52
CA PRO A 546 -2.82 -28.26 -15.45
C PRO A 546 -1.74 -27.75 -14.49
N GLU A 547 -1.00 -26.72 -14.87
CA GLU A 547 0.09 -26.14 -14.09
C GLU A 547 -0.25 -24.81 -13.40
N LEU A 548 -1.40 -24.19 -13.68
CA LEU A 548 -1.70 -22.83 -13.19
C LEU A 548 -1.97 -22.83 -11.68
N VAL A 549 -1.11 -22.15 -10.90
CA VAL A 549 -1.18 -22.10 -9.43
C VAL A 549 -1.74 -20.78 -8.92
N LYS A 550 -1.40 -19.66 -9.59
CA LYS A 550 -1.87 -18.31 -9.23
C LYS A 550 -2.33 -17.54 -10.46
N LEU A 551 -3.54 -17.00 -10.41
CA LEU A 551 -4.13 -16.16 -11.43
C LEU A 551 -4.57 -14.82 -10.82
N GLU A 552 -4.14 -13.72 -11.43
CA GLU A 552 -4.42 -12.35 -11.01
C GLU A 552 -5.09 -11.62 -12.18
N ILE A 553 -6.40 -11.38 -12.04
CA ILE A 553 -7.30 -10.77 -13.05
C ILE A 553 -8.08 -9.58 -12.47
N SER A 554 -7.59 -8.99 -11.36
CA SER A 554 -8.21 -7.81 -10.75
C SER A 554 -8.36 -6.66 -11.75
N PHE A 555 -9.46 -5.92 -11.65
CA PHE A 555 -9.85 -4.82 -12.54
C PHE A 555 -10.06 -5.20 -14.02
N CYS A 556 -10.20 -6.49 -14.34
CA CYS A 556 -10.80 -6.91 -15.62
C CYS A 556 -12.34 -6.81 -15.50
N GLU A 557 -12.94 -5.73 -16.02
CA GLU A 557 -14.37 -5.38 -15.84
C GLU A 557 -15.36 -6.45 -16.33
N GLN A 558 -14.94 -7.32 -17.27
CA GLN A 558 -15.81 -8.31 -17.89
C GLN A 558 -15.88 -9.66 -17.12
N VAL A 559 -15.03 -9.90 -16.13
CA VAL A 559 -15.00 -11.17 -15.37
C VAL A 559 -16.28 -11.34 -14.54
N THR A 560 -17.01 -12.42 -14.80
CA THR A 560 -18.29 -12.80 -14.17
C THR A 560 -18.15 -14.01 -13.24
N ASP A 561 -19.20 -14.30 -12.45
CA ASP A 561 -19.30 -15.54 -11.67
C ASP A 561 -19.12 -16.81 -12.54
N PHE A 562 -19.63 -16.80 -13.77
CA PHE A 562 -19.50 -17.90 -14.73
C PHE A 562 -18.04 -18.12 -15.16
N ILE A 563 -17.33 -17.06 -15.55
CA ILE A 563 -15.90 -17.10 -15.91
C ILE A 563 -15.06 -17.66 -14.74
N VAL A 564 -15.32 -17.20 -13.51
CA VAL A 564 -14.60 -17.70 -12.33
C VAL A 564 -14.89 -19.19 -12.07
N GLY A 565 -16.14 -19.62 -12.26
CA GLY A 565 -16.51 -21.04 -12.20
C GLY A 565 -15.79 -21.89 -13.26
N CYS A 566 -15.65 -21.37 -14.48
CA CYS A 566 -14.91 -22.02 -15.57
C CYS A 566 -13.41 -22.11 -15.26
N ILE A 567 -12.78 -21.01 -14.82
CA ILE A 567 -11.38 -20.96 -14.36
C ILE A 567 -11.10 -22.06 -13.31
N PHE A 568 -11.98 -22.23 -12.32
CA PHE A 568 -11.80 -23.26 -11.30
C PHE A 568 -11.90 -24.69 -11.84
N ARG A 569 -12.72 -24.94 -12.87
CA ARG A 569 -12.86 -26.25 -13.53
C ARG A 569 -11.66 -26.57 -14.42
N THR A 570 -11.19 -25.61 -15.22
CA THR A 570 -10.09 -25.81 -16.18
C THR A 570 -8.71 -25.77 -15.52
N CYS A 571 -8.55 -25.18 -14.34
CA CYS A 571 -7.26 -25.01 -13.66
C CYS A 571 -7.19 -25.86 -12.38
N PRO A 572 -6.86 -27.17 -12.42
CA PRO A 572 -6.97 -28.06 -11.25
C PRO A 572 -5.97 -27.72 -10.13
N LYS A 573 -4.78 -27.18 -10.45
CA LYS A 573 -3.75 -26.79 -9.46
C LYS A 573 -3.89 -25.36 -8.93
N LEU A 574 -4.94 -24.64 -9.31
CA LEU A 574 -5.12 -23.23 -8.95
C LEU A 574 -5.41 -23.08 -7.46
N ARG A 575 -4.51 -22.40 -6.75
CA ARG A 575 -4.59 -22.17 -5.29
C ARG A 575 -5.08 -20.77 -4.96
N GLU A 576 -4.67 -19.78 -5.73
CA GLU A 576 -4.98 -18.36 -5.48
C GLU A 576 -5.50 -17.70 -6.76
N LEU A 577 -6.72 -17.19 -6.68
CA LEU A 577 -7.36 -16.38 -7.73
C LEU A 577 -7.71 -15.02 -7.15
N ASN A 578 -7.25 -13.93 -7.76
CA ASN A 578 -7.60 -12.58 -7.34
C ASN A 578 -8.44 -11.86 -8.41
N VAL A 579 -9.58 -11.33 -7.99
CA VAL A 579 -10.63 -10.68 -8.79
C VAL A 579 -11.02 -9.32 -8.21
N PHE A 580 -10.08 -8.64 -7.52
CA PHE A 580 -10.35 -7.35 -6.90
C PHE A 580 -10.85 -6.34 -7.94
N GLY A 581 -11.98 -5.69 -7.69
CA GLY A 581 -12.56 -4.72 -8.62
C GLY A 581 -13.33 -5.32 -9.79
N CYS A 582 -13.43 -6.65 -9.92
CA CYS A 582 -14.31 -7.31 -10.89
C CYS A 582 -15.77 -7.28 -10.39
N MET A 583 -16.46 -6.14 -10.58
CA MET A 583 -17.77 -5.86 -9.96
C MET A 583 -18.93 -6.77 -10.41
N LYS A 584 -18.71 -7.62 -11.42
CA LYS A 584 -19.66 -8.65 -11.86
C LYS A 584 -19.49 -9.99 -11.12
N VAL A 585 -18.45 -10.14 -10.30
CA VAL A 585 -18.25 -11.30 -9.41
C VAL A 585 -18.97 -11.05 -8.08
N LYS A 586 -19.96 -11.89 -7.75
CA LYS A 586 -20.90 -11.69 -6.63
C LYS A 586 -21.20 -12.97 -5.86
N GLY A 587 -21.36 -14.11 -6.55
CA GLY A 587 -21.95 -15.33 -6.01
C GLY A 587 -21.16 -16.62 -6.25
N VAL A 588 -19.87 -16.53 -6.59
CA VAL A 588 -19.01 -17.71 -6.85
C VAL A 588 -18.94 -18.67 -5.65
N VAL A 589 -19.21 -19.95 -5.93
CA VAL A 589 -18.84 -21.07 -5.05
C VAL A 589 -17.36 -21.40 -5.27
N VAL A 590 -16.53 -21.21 -4.25
CA VAL A 590 -15.09 -21.50 -4.30
C VAL A 590 -14.85 -22.97 -3.95
N PRO A 591 -14.11 -23.75 -4.76
CA PRO A 591 -13.79 -25.15 -4.42
C PRO A 591 -12.87 -25.27 -3.21
N LYS A 592 -13.00 -26.39 -2.49
CA LYS A 592 -12.19 -26.75 -1.32
C LYS A 592 -10.68 -26.57 -1.55
N GLY A 593 -10.01 -25.97 -0.58
CA GLY A 593 -8.55 -25.73 -0.62
C GLY A 593 -8.09 -24.61 -1.55
N ARG A 594 -9.01 -23.90 -2.23
CA ARG A 594 -8.71 -22.74 -3.09
C ARG A 594 -9.09 -21.43 -2.40
N ILE A 595 -8.40 -20.36 -2.76
CA ILE A 595 -8.60 -19.01 -2.22
C ILE A 595 -9.03 -18.09 -3.36
N LEU A 596 -10.18 -17.43 -3.20
CA LEU A 596 -10.64 -16.33 -4.02
C LEU A 596 -10.46 -15.01 -3.24
N VAL A 597 -9.70 -14.07 -3.79
CA VAL A 597 -9.44 -12.75 -3.20
C VAL A 597 -10.13 -11.67 -4.04
N GLY A 598 -10.59 -10.60 -3.40
CA GLY A 598 -11.07 -9.39 -4.07
C GLY A 598 -12.59 -9.24 -4.19
N VAL A 599 -13.39 -10.27 -3.87
CA VAL A 599 -14.86 -10.18 -3.87
C VAL A 599 -15.33 -9.40 -2.63
N PRO A 600 -16.09 -8.29 -2.79
CA PRO A 600 -16.63 -7.54 -1.66
C PRO A 600 -17.91 -8.21 -1.14
N ASN A 601 -17.81 -9.04 -0.09
CA ASN A 601 -18.96 -9.67 0.55
C ASN A 601 -18.99 -9.44 2.07
N ALA A 602 -20.05 -9.92 2.73
CA ALA A 602 -20.25 -9.77 4.18
C ALA A 602 -19.23 -10.53 5.05
N PHE A 603 -18.54 -11.52 4.49
CA PHE A 603 -17.56 -12.37 5.18
C PHE A 603 -16.14 -11.80 5.11
N GLY A 604 -15.81 -11.05 4.05
CA GLY A 604 -14.54 -10.34 3.90
C GLY A 604 -14.21 -10.03 2.44
N MET A 605 -12.94 -9.68 2.18
CA MET A 605 -12.40 -9.55 0.82
C MET A 605 -11.87 -10.90 0.27
N VAL A 606 -12.20 -12.01 0.93
CA VAL A 606 -11.56 -13.31 0.74
C VAL A 606 -12.59 -14.40 1.00
N ILE A 607 -12.63 -15.38 0.11
CA ILE A 607 -13.48 -16.56 0.21
C ILE A 607 -12.56 -17.78 0.09
N GLU A 608 -12.54 -18.61 1.13
CA GLU A 608 -11.97 -19.96 1.08
C GLU A 608 -13.12 -20.93 0.79
N GLY A 609 -12.86 -21.93 -0.05
CA GLY A 609 -13.83 -23.01 -0.24
C GLY A 609 -14.09 -23.76 1.08
N PRO A 610 -15.35 -24.02 1.47
CA PRO A 610 -15.69 -24.67 2.73
C PRO A 610 -15.12 -26.10 2.80
N GLU A 611 -15.11 -26.67 4.02
CA GLU A 611 -14.57 -28.03 4.22
C GLU A 611 -15.53 -29.16 3.82
N ASP A 612 -16.79 -28.87 3.54
CA ASP A 612 -17.85 -29.82 3.18
C ASP A 612 -18.30 -29.66 1.71
#